data_AF-A0A9W9WH50-F1
#
_entry.id   AF-A0A9W9WH50-F1
#
_cell.length_a   1.000
_cell.length_b   1.000
_cell.length_c   1.000
_cell.angle_alpha   90.00
_cell.angle_beta   90.00
_cell.angle_gamma   90.00
#
_symmetry.space_group_name_H-M   'P 1'
#
loop_
_entity.id
_entity.type
_entity.pdbx_description
1 polymer ?
#
loop_
_entity_poly.entity_id
_entity_poly.type
_entity_poly.pdbx_seq_one_letter_code
_entity_poly.pdbx_strand_id
1 'polypeptide(L)'
;MASDHINSPSALLLLPPPPAFSFAQVKDAFQPSLVDVYTKLSNALSGSNRTAVLDIALAVPDLLSPSCQPRAKVFAQLQHYLTSVYTLVGAVCATQNIELDSPGGIDTRVVFVDASENTSAIQASDSSRFGPILDIQSLANSGRCWDYVFYLSNTTGQTLANSFSNSVGSQDRDGRATSMQAITNEPDWTISGRLLIPDDQLPSTPYYSVVVGGTFDHLHVGHKLLLTAVALVLEPLDRGQEGRLTIGVTGDALLVNKKYAEFLESWEERWQSTAAFLTAIMDFSPEKKSPQIERAFTPGPNGKIVVVRTQPNLAFEFVEISDPFGPTITEENLGAIVVSKETHSGGAAVNEERVKKGWKSLAVFEVDVLQSGEAATVTDVEGFESKISSTDVRRRRAHLAKV
;
A
#
# COMPACT_ATOMS: atom_id res chain seq x y z
N MET A 1 2.44 -0.71 -40.15
CA MET A 1 2.85 -1.70 -39.15
C MET A 1 2.30 -1.22 -37.83
N ALA A 2 1.32 -1.93 -37.27
CA ALA A 2 0.72 -1.57 -35.99
C ALA A 2 1.79 -1.75 -34.90
N SER A 3 2.07 -0.69 -34.16
CA SER A 3 2.87 -0.76 -32.95
C SER A 3 2.03 -1.46 -31.88
N ASP A 4 2.22 -2.77 -31.72
CA ASP A 4 1.73 -3.49 -30.55
C ASP A 4 2.35 -2.85 -29.30
N HIS A 5 1.62 -1.95 -28.66
CA HIS A 5 1.92 -1.54 -27.29
C HIS A 5 1.69 -2.76 -26.41
N ILE A 6 2.70 -3.60 -26.24
CA ILE A 6 2.63 -4.70 -25.29
C ILE A 6 2.58 -4.04 -23.90
N ASN A 7 1.42 -4.09 -23.24
CA ASN A 7 1.24 -3.61 -21.86
C ASN A 7 2.00 -4.51 -20.87
N SER A 8 2.56 -3.92 -19.80
CA SER A 8 3.14 -4.65 -18.64
C SER A 8 2.20 -5.74 -18.15
N PRO A 9 2.70 -6.96 -17.81
CA PRO A 9 1.83 -8.01 -17.32
C PRO A 9 1.21 -7.53 -16.01
N SER A 10 -0.09 -7.66 -15.88
CA SER A 10 -0.85 -7.19 -14.73
C SER A 10 -1.68 -8.33 -14.17
N ALA A 11 -1.63 -8.53 -12.85
CA ALA A 11 -2.45 -9.54 -12.20
C ALA A 11 -3.05 -9.04 -10.89
N LEU A 12 -4.18 -9.66 -10.55
CA LEU A 12 -4.82 -9.57 -9.23
C LEU A 12 -4.67 -10.93 -8.54
N LEU A 13 -4.27 -10.92 -7.27
CA LEU A 13 -4.32 -12.10 -6.41
C LEU A 13 -5.37 -11.88 -5.31
N LEU A 14 -6.41 -12.71 -5.34
CA LEU A 14 -7.45 -12.75 -4.32
C LEU A 14 -7.01 -13.69 -3.19
N LEU A 15 -6.65 -13.13 -2.04
CA LEU A 15 -6.35 -13.90 -0.83
C LEU A 15 -7.58 -13.97 0.07
N PRO A 16 -8.08 -15.19 0.40
CA PRO A 16 -9.19 -15.34 1.35
C PRO A 16 -8.76 -14.92 2.76
N PRO A 17 -9.71 -14.84 3.71
CA PRO A 17 -9.38 -14.48 5.09
C PRO A 17 -8.28 -15.36 5.69
N PRO A 18 -7.25 -14.78 6.32
CA PRO A 18 -6.19 -15.54 6.94
C PRO A 18 -6.76 -16.43 8.07
N PRO A 19 -6.11 -17.58 8.34
CA PRO A 19 -6.55 -18.50 9.40
C PRO A 19 -6.50 -17.87 10.79
N ALA A 20 -5.54 -16.98 11.06
CA ALA A 20 -5.43 -16.26 12.33
C ALA A 20 -4.59 -14.98 12.18
N PHE A 21 -4.47 -14.27 13.30
CA PHE A 21 -3.65 -13.06 13.43
C PHE A 21 -2.14 -13.32 13.31
N SER A 22 -1.65 -14.52 13.62
CA SER A 22 -0.21 -14.78 13.72
C SER A 22 0.48 -14.89 12.36
N PHE A 23 1.67 -14.28 12.26
CA PHE A 23 2.50 -14.34 11.05
C PHE A 23 2.75 -15.77 10.55
N ALA A 24 3.02 -16.71 11.46
CA ALA A 24 3.27 -18.11 11.09
C ALA A 24 2.10 -18.75 10.33
N GLN A 25 0.86 -18.52 10.77
CA GLN A 25 -0.30 -19.09 10.08
C GLN A 25 -0.62 -18.35 8.78
N VAL A 26 -0.38 -17.03 8.72
CA VAL A 26 -0.46 -16.25 7.48
C VAL A 26 0.55 -16.75 6.45
N LYS A 27 1.78 -17.04 6.89
CA LYS A 27 2.85 -17.63 6.09
C LYS A 27 2.45 -18.98 5.52
N ASP A 28 2.03 -19.91 6.37
CA ASP A 28 1.63 -21.25 5.96
C ASP A 28 0.47 -21.21 4.96
N ALA A 29 -0.49 -20.29 5.15
CA ALA A 29 -1.64 -20.15 4.27
C ALA A 29 -1.30 -19.55 2.89
N PHE A 30 -0.43 -18.55 2.82
CA PHE A 30 -0.27 -17.73 1.60
C PHE A 30 1.08 -17.87 0.89
N GLN A 31 2.15 -18.29 1.56
CA GLN A 31 3.47 -18.40 0.93
C GLN A 31 3.46 -19.29 -0.33
N PRO A 32 2.82 -20.48 -0.35
CA PRO A 32 2.83 -21.33 -1.56
C PRO A 32 2.18 -20.63 -2.76
N SER A 33 1.05 -19.94 -2.55
CA SER A 33 0.35 -19.21 -3.60
C SER A 33 1.16 -18.01 -4.10
N LEU A 34 1.85 -17.30 -3.20
CA LEU A 34 2.76 -16.22 -3.58
C LEU A 34 3.92 -16.75 -4.43
N VAL A 35 4.54 -17.88 -4.06
CA VAL A 35 5.61 -18.48 -4.87
C VAL A 35 5.13 -18.77 -6.30
N ASP A 36 3.96 -19.38 -6.46
CA ASP A 36 3.41 -19.70 -7.79
C ASP A 36 3.12 -18.44 -8.62
N VAL A 37 2.43 -17.45 -8.04
CA VAL A 37 2.08 -16.19 -8.74
C VAL A 37 3.31 -15.41 -9.17
N TYR A 38 4.27 -15.23 -8.26
CA TYR A 38 5.48 -14.47 -8.56
C TYR A 38 6.31 -15.16 -9.64
N THR A 39 6.40 -16.49 -9.60
CA THR A 39 7.08 -17.27 -10.64
C THR A 39 6.38 -17.12 -12.00
N LYS A 40 5.05 -17.23 -12.04
CA LYS A 40 4.26 -17.04 -13.27
C LYS A 40 4.44 -15.65 -13.86
N LEU A 41 4.37 -14.59 -13.04
CA LEU A 41 4.54 -13.22 -13.49
C LEU A 41 5.98 -12.92 -13.94
N SER A 42 6.97 -13.42 -13.21
CA SER A 42 8.38 -13.29 -13.59
C SER A 42 8.66 -13.96 -14.94
N ASN A 43 8.10 -15.15 -15.17
CA ASN A 43 8.18 -15.84 -16.46
C ASN A 43 7.48 -15.05 -17.58
N ALA A 44 6.32 -14.46 -17.30
CA ALA A 44 5.59 -13.62 -18.25
C ALA A 44 6.34 -12.32 -18.64
N LEU A 45 7.24 -11.84 -17.78
CA LEU A 45 8.15 -10.75 -18.14
C LEU A 45 9.20 -11.18 -19.16
N SER A 46 9.57 -12.47 -19.22
CA SER A 46 10.50 -13.05 -20.19
C SER A 46 11.80 -12.25 -20.37
N GLY A 47 12.32 -11.65 -19.28
CA GLY A 47 13.51 -10.80 -19.29
C GLY A 47 13.32 -9.41 -19.92
N SER A 48 12.08 -8.98 -20.16
CA SER A 48 11.78 -7.62 -20.60
C SER A 48 12.16 -6.58 -19.54
N ASN A 49 12.52 -5.38 -19.98
CA ASN A 49 12.85 -4.25 -19.09
C ASN A 49 11.60 -3.56 -18.51
N ARG A 50 10.47 -4.27 -18.46
CA ARG A 50 9.20 -3.79 -17.93
C ARG A 50 9.03 -4.28 -16.51
N THR A 51 8.19 -3.58 -15.74
CA THR A 51 7.78 -4.03 -14.41
C THR A 51 6.37 -4.58 -14.50
N ALA A 52 6.16 -5.81 -14.03
CA ALA A 52 4.82 -6.38 -13.92
C ALA A 52 4.11 -5.78 -12.70
N VAL A 53 2.79 -5.73 -12.71
CA VAL A 53 2.00 -5.27 -11.56
C VAL A 53 1.30 -6.46 -10.93
N LEU A 54 1.39 -6.56 -9.61
CA LEU A 54 0.60 -7.49 -8.81
C LEU A 54 -0.19 -6.72 -7.75
N ASP A 55 -1.49 -6.60 -7.97
CA ASP A 55 -2.42 -6.16 -6.93
C ASP A 55 -2.78 -7.39 -6.07
N ILE A 56 -2.56 -7.31 -4.76
CA ILE A 56 -2.97 -8.34 -3.79
C ILE A 56 -4.17 -7.78 -3.02
N ALA A 57 -5.31 -8.46 -3.13
CA ALA A 57 -6.52 -8.15 -2.38
C ALA A 57 -6.70 -9.15 -1.24
N LEU A 58 -6.43 -8.72 -0.01
CA LEU A 58 -6.61 -9.53 1.18
C LEU A 58 -8.03 -9.37 1.73
N ALA A 59 -8.81 -10.44 1.70
CA ALA A 59 -10.15 -10.43 2.26
C ALA A 59 -10.11 -10.40 3.79
N VAL A 60 -10.82 -9.44 4.40
CA VAL A 60 -11.02 -9.38 5.85
C VAL A 60 -12.52 -9.15 6.09
N PRO A 61 -13.24 -10.14 6.66
CA PRO A 61 -14.68 -10.04 6.85
C PRO A 61 -15.07 -8.90 7.79
N ASP A 62 -16.23 -8.30 7.53
CA ASP A 62 -16.85 -7.25 8.35
C ASP A 62 -16.01 -5.96 8.49
N LEU A 63 -15.00 -5.77 7.66
CA LEU A 63 -14.10 -4.61 7.73
C LEU A 63 -14.82 -3.28 7.45
N LEU A 64 -15.87 -3.29 6.62
CA LEU A 64 -16.71 -2.12 6.36
C LEU A 64 -17.88 -1.98 7.34
N SER A 65 -18.03 -2.90 8.29
CA SER A 65 -19.07 -2.84 9.33
C SER A 65 -18.91 -1.58 10.20
N PRO A 66 -20.01 -0.94 10.66
CA PRO A 66 -19.96 0.17 11.62
C PRO A 66 -19.19 -0.14 12.90
N SER A 67 -19.06 -1.41 13.30
CA SER A 67 -18.27 -1.82 14.46
C SER A 67 -16.77 -1.55 14.31
N CYS A 68 -16.27 -1.52 13.07
CA CYS A 68 -14.87 -1.27 12.74
C CYS A 68 -14.58 0.24 12.55
N GLN A 69 -15.57 1.10 12.75
CA GLN A 69 -15.46 2.54 12.60
C GLN A 69 -15.28 3.25 13.97
N PRO A 70 -14.44 4.30 14.05
CA PRO A 70 -13.48 4.75 13.04
C PRO A 70 -12.39 3.69 12.75
N ARG A 71 -11.83 3.68 11.55
CA ARG A 71 -10.77 2.75 11.09
C ARG A 71 -9.61 2.66 12.07
N ALA A 72 -9.32 3.75 12.79
CA ALA A 72 -8.35 3.78 13.89
C ALA A 72 -8.51 2.63 14.90
N LYS A 73 -9.74 2.18 15.20
CA LYS A 73 -10.02 1.11 16.16
C LYS A 73 -9.48 -0.26 15.75
N VAL A 74 -9.30 -0.49 14.46
CA VAL A 74 -8.83 -1.77 13.91
C VAL A 74 -7.47 -1.65 13.22
N PHE A 75 -6.84 -0.47 13.31
CA PHE A 75 -5.58 -0.16 12.65
C PHE A 75 -4.47 -1.14 13.05
N ALA A 76 -4.35 -1.44 14.36
CA ALA A 76 -3.29 -2.32 14.87
C ALA A 76 -3.31 -3.70 14.20
N GLN A 77 -4.50 -4.26 13.96
CA GLN A 77 -4.64 -5.53 13.29
C GLN A 77 -4.41 -5.43 11.78
N LEU A 78 -4.95 -4.40 11.13
CA LEU A 78 -4.80 -4.21 9.69
C LEU A 78 -3.34 -3.98 9.29
N GLN A 79 -2.63 -3.11 10.02
CA GLN A 79 -1.21 -2.86 9.76
C GLN A 79 -0.37 -4.12 9.98
N HIS A 80 -0.77 -5.00 10.90
CA HIS A 80 -0.07 -6.27 11.15
C HIS A 80 -0.26 -7.26 9.99
N TYR A 81 -1.49 -7.41 9.47
CA TYR A 81 -1.73 -8.23 8.28
C TYR A 81 -1.01 -7.67 7.05
N LEU A 82 -1.02 -6.35 6.88
CA LEU A 82 -0.30 -5.66 5.82
C LEU A 82 1.21 -5.95 5.89
N THR A 83 1.79 -5.83 7.09
CA THR A 83 3.20 -6.16 7.33
C THR A 83 3.47 -7.63 7.05
N SER A 84 2.60 -8.54 7.50
CA SER A 84 2.74 -9.98 7.26
C SER A 84 2.78 -10.29 5.75
N VAL A 85 1.88 -9.70 4.97
CA VAL A 85 1.87 -9.88 3.51
C VAL A 85 3.14 -9.33 2.87
N TYR A 86 3.57 -8.10 3.20
CA TYR A 86 4.80 -7.54 2.61
C TYR A 86 6.07 -8.29 3.05
N THR A 87 6.11 -8.83 4.27
CA THR A 87 7.20 -9.71 4.74
C THR A 87 7.24 -10.99 3.89
N LEU A 88 6.09 -11.62 3.61
CA LEU A 88 6.04 -12.78 2.71
C LEU A 88 6.46 -12.44 1.29
N VAL A 89 6.02 -11.29 0.76
CA VAL A 89 6.41 -10.80 -0.57
C VAL A 89 7.93 -10.67 -0.67
N GLY A 90 8.55 -9.98 0.29
CA GLY A 90 10.00 -9.84 0.33
C GLY A 90 10.72 -11.19 0.42
N ALA A 91 10.24 -12.10 1.28
CA ALA A 91 10.83 -13.41 1.48
C ALA A 91 10.71 -14.31 0.24
N VAL A 92 9.51 -14.42 -0.34
CA VAL A 92 9.27 -15.16 -1.58
C VAL A 92 10.15 -14.63 -2.70
N CYS A 93 10.20 -13.31 -2.87
CA CYS A 93 11.04 -12.73 -3.90
C CYS A 93 12.51 -13.04 -3.65
N ALA A 94 13.02 -12.89 -2.42
CA ALA A 94 14.39 -13.22 -2.04
C ALA A 94 14.75 -14.67 -2.42
N THR A 95 13.93 -15.64 -1.98
CA THR A 95 14.15 -17.07 -2.25
C THR A 95 14.03 -17.42 -3.72
N GLN A 96 13.10 -16.80 -4.47
CA GLN A 96 12.91 -17.06 -5.90
C GLN A 96 13.83 -16.22 -6.81
N ASN A 97 14.70 -15.37 -6.23
CA ASN A 97 15.54 -14.43 -6.97
C ASN A 97 14.75 -13.52 -7.94
N ILE A 98 13.57 -13.07 -7.51
CA ILE A 98 12.70 -12.17 -8.29
C ILE A 98 12.92 -10.73 -7.82
N GLU A 99 13.22 -9.82 -8.73
CA GLU A 99 13.36 -8.40 -8.40
C GLU A 99 11.99 -7.77 -8.07
N LEU A 100 12.00 -6.83 -7.14
CA LEU A 100 10.84 -6.02 -6.76
C LEU A 100 11.04 -4.59 -7.23
N ASP A 101 9.94 -3.92 -7.59
CA ASP A 101 9.86 -2.45 -7.74
C ASP A 101 10.88 -1.84 -8.72
N SER A 102 11.36 -2.64 -9.66
CA SER A 102 12.41 -2.26 -10.61
C SER A 102 12.15 -2.90 -11.98
N PRO A 103 12.82 -2.42 -13.05
CA PRO A 103 12.69 -3.02 -14.38
C PRO A 103 13.06 -4.50 -14.37
N GLY A 104 12.22 -5.34 -14.99
CA GLY A 104 12.33 -6.80 -14.93
C GLY A 104 11.77 -7.44 -13.65
N GLY A 105 11.32 -6.62 -12.70
CA GLY A 105 10.72 -7.04 -11.44
C GLY A 105 9.20 -6.90 -11.38
N ILE A 106 8.66 -7.08 -10.18
CA ILE A 106 7.22 -7.01 -9.89
C ILE A 106 6.94 -5.84 -8.93
N ASP A 107 6.04 -4.95 -9.33
CA ASP A 107 5.46 -3.88 -8.52
C ASP A 107 4.24 -4.43 -7.76
N THR A 108 4.45 -4.74 -6.48
CA THR A 108 3.41 -5.31 -5.62
C THR A 108 2.68 -4.24 -4.84
N ARG A 109 1.35 -4.35 -4.79
CA ARG A 109 0.44 -3.45 -4.07
C ARG A 109 -0.51 -4.29 -3.25
N VAL A 110 -0.81 -3.87 -2.03
CA VAL A 110 -1.73 -4.59 -1.14
C VAL A 110 -2.91 -3.69 -0.80
N VAL A 111 -4.12 -4.22 -0.99
CA VAL A 111 -5.37 -3.62 -0.55
C VAL A 111 -6.19 -4.64 0.24
N PHE A 112 -7.10 -4.15 1.06
CA PHE A 112 -8.03 -4.95 1.84
C PHE A 112 -9.40 -4.93 1.18
N VAL A 113 -10.08 -6.07 1.24
CA VAL A 113 -11.43 -6.21 0.70
C VAL A 113 -12.36 -6.78 1.75
N ASP A 114 -13.51 -6.13 1.95
CA ASP A 114 -14.65 -6.74 2.64
C ASP A 114 -15.47 -7.56 1.64
N ALA A 115 -15.45 -8.87 1.83
CA ALA A 115 -16.17 -9.84 1.00
C ALA A 115 -17.38 -10.45 1.71
N SER A 116 -17.89 -9.80 2.77
CA SER A 116 -19.08 -10.25 3.49
C SER A 116 -20.34 -10.19 2.61
N GLU A 117 -21.17 -11.24 2.63
CA GLU A 117 -22.36 -11.41 1.79
C GLU A 117 -23.45 -10.33 2.00
N ASN A 118 -23.41 -9.63 3.15
CA ASN A 118 -24.38 -8.60 3.53
C ASN A 118 -24.13 -7.23 2.87
N THR A 119 -23.10 -7.08 2.03
CA THR A 119 -22.83 -5.82 1.31
C THR A 119 -23.90 -5.44 0.28
N SER A 120 -24.81 -6.37 -0.05
CA SER A 120 -25.96 -6.13 -0.94
C SER A 120 -26.96 -5.05 -0.44
N ALA A 121 -26.84 -4.58 0.81
CA ALA A 121 -27.71 -3.54 1.38
C ALA A 121 -27.07 -2.15 1.51
N ILE A 122 -25.75 -2.01 1.33
CA ILE A 122 -25.11 -0.70 1.28
C ILE A 122 -25.15 -0.27 -0.19
N GLN A 123 -26.14 0.56 -0.55
CA GLN A 123 -26.09 1.27 -1.83
C GLN A 123 -24.68 1.81 -2.00
N ALA A 124 -23.96 1.40 -3.06
CA ALA A 124 -22.59 1.82 -3.35
C ALA A 124 -22.45 3.32 -3.12
N SER A 125 -22.00 3.70 -1.92
CA SER A 125 -21.76 5.08 -1.59
C SER A 125 -20.56 5.48 -2.42
N ASP A 126 -20.49 6.74 -2.87
CA ASP A 126 -19.29 7.21 -3.57
C ASP A 126 -18.01 6.96 -2.73
N SER A 127 -18.16 6.83 -1.39
CA SER A 127 -17.09 6.47 -0.44
C SER A 127 -16.54 5.04 -0.58
N SER A 128 -17.25 4.11 -1.21
CA SER A 128 -16.83 2.70 -1.36
C SER A 128 -15.75 2.49 -2.44
N ARG A 129 -15.52 3.51 -3.27
CA ARG A 129 -14.54 3.51 -4.37
C ARG A 129 -13.15 3.96 -3.95
N PHE A 130 -12.96 4.31 -2.68
CA PHE A 130 -11.67 4.73 -2.13
C PHE A 130 -11.00 3.58 -1.40
N GLY A 131 -9.77 3.28 -1.80
CA GLY A 131 -8.93 2.35 -1.08
C GLY A 131 -8.38 2.94 0.24
N PRO A 132 -7.46 2.21 0.91
CA PRO A 132 -6.98 0.88 0.55
C PRO A 132 -7.90 -0.22 1.08
N ILE A 133 -9.09 0.13 1.60
CA ILE A 133 -10.13 -0.80 2.06
C ILE A 133 -11.34 -0.64 1.13
N LEU A 134 -11.71 -1.71 0.44
CA LEU A 134 -12.77 -1.71 -0.57
C LEU A 134 -13.82 -2.77 -0.23
N ASP A 135 -15.03 -2.62 -0.77
CA ASP A 135 -15.92 -3.77 -0.94
C ASP A 135 -15.54 -4.53 -2.22
N ILE A 136 -15.94 -5.79 -2.31
CA ILE A 136 -15.62 -6.66 -3.45
C ILE A 136 -16.17 -6.12 -4.79
N GLN A 137 -17.30 -5.39 -4.77
CA GLN A 137 -17.93 -4.85 -5.97
C GLN A 137 -17.15 -3.63 -6.49
N SER A 138 -16.65 -2.75 -5.62
CA SER A 138 -15.82 -1.62 -5.98
C SER A 138 -14.48 -2.07 -6.58
N LEU A 139 -13.86 -3.12 -6.03
CA LEU A 139 -12.66 -3.72 -6.64
C LEU A 139 -12.96 -4.28 -8.04
N ALA A 140 -14.01 -5.10 -8.17
CA ALA A 140 -14.40 -5.74 -9.43
C ALA A 140 -14.78 -4.74 -10.52
N ASN A 141 -15.35 -3.58 -10.16
CA ASN A 141 -15.80 -2.54 -11.08
C ASN A 141 -14.83 -1.35 -11.18
N SER A 142 -13.59 -1.50 -10.75
CA SER A 142 -12.60 -0.39 -10.67
C SER A 142 -12.05 0.11 -12.02
N GLY A 143 -12.51 -0.45 -13.15
CA GLY A 143 -11.97 -0.14 -14.48
C GLY A 143 -10.51 -0.58 -14.69
N ARG A 144 -9.93 -1.32 -13.73
CA ARG A 144 -8.62 -1.96 -13.86
C ARG A 144 -8.72 -3.17 -14.77
N CYS A 145 -7.69 -3.34 -15.60
CA CYS A 145 -7.56 -4.49 -16.47
C CYS A 145 -6.41 -5.35 -15.95
N TRP A 146 -6.72 -6.55 -15.51
CA TRP A 146 -5.74 -7.57 -15.14
C TRP A 146 -5.72 -8.62 -16.24
N ASP A 147 -4.52 -9.01 -16.69
CA ASP A 147 -4.36 -10.13 -17.62
C ASP A 147 -4.75 -11.46 -16.92
N TYR A 148 -4.49 -11.54 -15.61
CA TYR A 148 -4.78 -12.71 -14.79
C TYR A 148 -5.44 -12.32 -13.46
N VAL A 149 -6.45 -13.08 -13.03
CA VAL A 149 -6.99 -13.03 -11.67
C VAL A 149 -6.74 -14.37 -11.02
N PHE A 150 -5.80 -14.40 -10.09
CA PHE A 150 -5.44 -15.56 -9.33
C PHE A 150 -6.27 -15.69 -8.06
N TYR A 151 -6.64 -16.92 -7.69
CA TYR A 151 -7.34 -17.21 -6.44
C TYR A 151 -6.94 -18.59 -5.91
N LEU A 152 -7.12 -18.82 -4.62
CA LEU A 152 -6.80 -20.10 -3.99
C LEU A 152 -7.88 -21.14 -4.33
N SER A 153 -7.48 -22.36 -4.68
CA SER A 153 -8.41 -23.44 -5.04
C SER A 153 -9.19 -24.05 -3.87
N ASN A 154 -8.91 -23.64 -2.63
CA ASN A 154 -9.63 -24.11 -1.45
C ASN A 154 -11.04 -23.48 -1.36
N THR A 155 -11.89 -23.97 -0.46
CA THR A 155 -13.30 -23.58 -0.35
C THR A 155 -13.45 -22.07 -0.12
N THR A 156 -12.68 -21.51 0.82
CA THR A 156 -12.72 -20.07 1.15
C THR A 156 -12.23 -19.20 -0.01
N GLY A 157 -11.20 -19.63 -0.73
CA GLY A 157 -10.69 -18.96 -1.92
C GLY A 157 -11.66 -19.00 -3.10
N GLN A 158 -12.33 -20.15 -3.32
CA GLN A 158 -13.39 -20.27 -4.34
C GLN A 158 -14.58 -19.38 -4.04
N THR A 159 -15.03 -19.28 -2.78
CA THR A 159 -16.10 -18.37 -2.38
C THR A 159 -15.75 -16.92 -2.71
N LEU A 160 -14.54 -16.47 -2.33
CA LEU A 160 -14.07 -15.11 -2.65
C LEU A 160 -14.00 -14.87 -4.16
N ALA A 161 -13.47 -15.84 -4.92
CA ALA A 161 -13.38 -15.78 -6.37
C ALA A 161 -14.76 -15.66 -7.04
N ASN A 162 -15.75 -16.43 -6.55
CA ASN A 162 -17.13 -16.37 -7.04
C ASN A 162 -17.78 -15.02 -6.71
N SER A 163 -17.57 -14.47 -5.50
CA SER A 163 -18.06 -13.14 -5.13
C SER A 163 -17.47 -12.05 -6.02
N PHE A 164 -16.17 -12.13 -6.33
CA PHE A 164 -15.52 -11.25 -7.28
C PHE A 164 -16.12 -11.39 -8.69
N SER A 165 -16.17 -12.60 -9.25
CA SER A 165 -16.64 -12.84 -10.62
C SER A 165 -18.11 -12.44 -10.83
N ASN A 166 -18.96 -12.65 -9.82
CA ASN A 166 -20.37 -12.24 -9.86
C ASN A 166 -20.53 -10.71 -9.80
N SER A 167 -19.53 -10.01 -9.28
CA SER A 167 -19.53 -8.54 -9.16
C SER A 167 -18.91 -7.84 -10.36
N VAL A 168 -18.16 -8.55 -11.21
CA VAL A 168 -17.67 -8.04 -12.50
C VAL A 168 -18.89 -7.82 -13.39
N GLY A 169 -19.24 -6.56 -13.66
CA GLY A 169 -20.39 -6.24 -14.51
C GLY A 169 -20.28 -6.89 -15.90
N SER A 170 -21.42 -7.11 -16.58
CA SER A 170 -21.50 -7.67 -17.94
C SER A 170 -20.83 -6.82 -19.04
N GLN A 171 -20.08 -5.77 -18.65
CA GLN A 171 -19.47 -4.77 -19.53
C GLN A 171 -17.95 -4.96 -19.61
N ASP A 172 -17.51 -6.14 -20.01
CA ASP A 172 -16.24 -6.24 -20.71
C ASP A 172 -16.43 -5.73 -22.14
N ARG A 173 -16.41 -4.39 -22.32
CA ARG A 173 -16.65 -3.71 -23.61
C ARG A 173 -15.53 -3.91 -24.62
N ASP A 174 -14.39 -4.49 -24.21
CA ASP A 174 -13.21 -4.71 -25.06
C ASP A 174 -12.94 -6.19 -25.38
N GLY A 175 -13.80 -7.12 -24.95
CA GLY A 175 -13.71 -8.54 -25.33
C GLY A 175 -12.44 -9.26 -24.84
N ARG A 176 -11.72 -8.71 -23.86
CA ARG A 176 -10.61 -9.39 -23.16
C ARG A 176 -11.15 -9.99 -21.87
N ALA A 177 -11.72 -11.19 -21.99
CA ALA A 177 -12.15 -11.95 -20.84
C ALA A 177 -10.99 -12.13 -19.85
N THR A 178 -11.11 -11.54 -18.66
CA THR A 178 -10.16 -11.70 -17.56
C THR A 178 -9.96 -13.18 -17.25
N SER A 179 -8.72 -13.67 -17.35
CA SER A 179 -8.43 -15.09 -17.10
C SER A 179 -8.38 -15.36 -15.60
N MET A 180 -9.45 -15.95 -15.07
CA MET A 180 -9.46 -16.46 -13.69
C MET A 180 -8.68 -17.78 -13.60
N GLN A 181 -7.71 -17.86 -12.69
CA GLN A 181 -6.83 -19.00 -12.54
C GLN A 181 -6.74 -19.44 -11.08
N ALA A 182 -7.19 -20.66 -10.82
CA ALA A 182 -6.99 -21.30 -9.53
C ALA A 182 -5.51 -21.61 -9.33
N ILE A 183 -4.99 -21.29 -8.14
CA ILE A 183 -3.70 -21.75 -7.66
C ILE A 183 -3.95 -22.92 -6.74
N THR A 184 -3.34 -24.06 -7.07
CA THR A 184 -3.38 -25.24 -6.22
C THR A 184 -2.70 -24.90 -4.90
N ASN A 185 -3.48 -24.87 -3.82
CA ASN A 185 -2.99 -24.61 -2.48
C ASN A 185 -3.40 -25.73 -1.51
N GLU A 186 -2.77 -25.71 -0.33
CA GLU A 186 -2.98 -26.48 0.89
C GLU A 186 -4.48 -26.70 1.27
N PRO A 187 -4.78 -27.68 2.14
CA PRO A 187 -6.16 -27.99 2.55
C PRO A 187 -6.92 -26.79 3.12
N ASP A 188 -8.25 -26.90 3.16
CA ASP A 188 -9.12 -25.92 3.81
C ASP A 188 -8.68 -25.62 5.25
N TRP A 189 -8.71 -24.35 5.63
CA TRP A 189 -8.50 -23.91 7.01
C TRP A 189 -9.74 -23.22 7.58
N THR A 190 -9.87 -23.30 8.90
CA THR A 190 -10.87 -22.56 9.65
C THR A 190 -10.26 -21.28 10.21
N ILE A 191 -11.06 -20.21 10.20
CA ILE A 191 -10.66 -18.94 10.82
C ILE A 191 -10.76 -19.10 12.34
N SER A 192 -9.62 -18.95 13.02
CA SER A 192 -9.52 -19.04 14.47
C SER A 192 -9.88 -17.69 15.10
N GLY A 193 -11.15 -17.55 15.53
CA GLY A 193 -11.62 -16.36 16.22
C GLY A 193 -11.98 -15.19 15.30
N ARG A 194 -12.02 -13.96 15.85
CA ARG A 194 -12.26 -12.74 15.08
C ARG A 194 -10.94 -12.16 14.57
N LEU A 195 -10.85 -11.90 13.27
CA LEU A 195 -9.67 -11.29 12.65
C LEU A 195 -9.48 -9.83 13.05
N LEU A 196 -10.60 -9.13 13.31
CA LEU A 196 -10.63 -7.75 13.78
C LEU A 196 -11.28 -7.69 15.15
N ILE A 197 -10.62 -7.00 16.09
CA ILE A 197 -11.12 -6.74 17.43
C ILE A 197 -11.00 -5.22 17.65
N PRO A 198 -12.09 -4.45 17.43
CA PRO A 198 -12.04 -3.00 17.61
C PRO A 198 -11.55 -2.64 19.01
N ASP A 199 -10.59 -1.73 19.09
CA ASP A 199 -10.13 -1.18 20.36
C ASP A 199 -11.09 -0.09 20.84
N ASP A 200 -11.97 -0.45 21.75
CA ASP A 200 -12.95 0.47 22.35
C ASP A 200 -12.32 1.49 23.33
N GLN A 201 -11.02 1.38 23.63
CA GLN A 201 -10.29 2.40 24.40
C GLN A 201 -9.82 3.56 23.52
N LEU A 202 -9.72 3.37 22.20
CA LEU A 202 -9.34 4.43 21.29
C LEU A 202 -10.46 5.47 21.11
N PRO A 203 -10.12 6.76 20.91
CA PRO A 203 -11.13 7.78 20.65
C PRO A 203 -11.97 7.46 19.43
N SER A 204 -13.29 7.66 19.53
CA SER A 204 -14.21 7.56 18.37
C SER A 204 -14.09 8.73 17.38
N THR A 205 -12.96 9.46 17.42
CA THR A 205 -12.75 10.62 16.53
C THR A 205 -12.20 10.14 15.19
N PRO A 206 -12.89 10.43 14.07
CA PRO A 206 -12.39 10.10 12.74
C PRO A 206 -11.20 10.98 12.33
N TYR A 207 -10.30 10.45 11.49
CA TYR A 207 -9.12 11.16 10.98
C TYR A 207 -9.24 11.41 9.47
N TYR A 208 -9.33 12.69 9.09
CA TYR A 208 -9.37 13.12 7.68
C TYR A 208 -8.09 13.85 7.22
N SER A 209 -7.13 14.08 8.12
CA SER A 209 -5.82 14.66 7.81
C SER A 209 -4.73 13.84 8.49
N VAL A 210 -4.02 13.05 7.70
CA VAL A 210 -2.99 12.10 8.17
C VAL A 210 -1.64 12.47 7.58
N VAL A 211 -0.60 12.55 8.40
CA VAL A 211 0.75 12.95 7.98
C VAL A 211 1.76 11.82 8.13
N VAL A 212 2.73 11.76 7.22
CA VAL A 212 3.90 10.89 7.29
C VAL A 212 5.12 11.63 6.75
N GLY A 213 6.31 11.34 7.30
CA GLY A 213 7.57 11.85 6.79
C GLY A 213 8.49 10.72 6.33
N GLY A 214 9.25 10.94 5.26
CA GLY A 214 10.19 9.95 4.75
C GLY A 214 11.05 10.47 3.61
N THR A 215 12.11 9.73 3.30
CA THR A 215 12.90 10.04 2.09
C THR A 215 12.19 9.56 0.83
N PHE A 216 11.54 8.38 0.88
CA PHE A 216 10.84 7.77 -0.25
C PHE A 216 11.72 7.66 -1.52
N ASP A 217 13.01 7.39 -1.33
CA ASP A 217 13.98 7.16 -2.41
C ASP A 217 13.93 5.70 -2.84
N HIS A 218 13.86 5.44 -4.15
CA HIS A 218 13.67 4.12 -4.76
C HIS A 218 12.55 3.35 -4.05
N LEU A 219 11.30 3.77 -4.28
CA LEU A 219 10.13 3.27 -3.57
C LEU A 219 10.08 1.73 -3.55
N HIS A 220 10.30 1.14 -2.37
CA HIS A 220 10.35 -0.30 -2.15
C HIS A 220 9.24 -0.76 -1.19
N VAL A 221 9.07 -2.07 -1.00
CA VAL A 221 8.01 -2.65 -0.15
C VAL A 221 7.92 -2.07 1.27
N GLY A 222 9.03 -1.72 1.91
CA GLY A 222 9.02 -1.00 3.20
C GLY A 222 8.34 0.38 3.15
N HIS A 223 8.59 1.19 2.11
CA HIS A 223 7.88 2.45 1.92
C HIS A 223 6.40 2.22 1.58
N LYS A 224 6.10 1.19 0.77
CA LYS A 224 4.73 0.82 0.41
C LYS A 224 3.91 0.38 1.61
N LEU A 225 4.50 -0.40 2.52
CA LEU A 225 3.91 -0.74 3.81
C LEU A 225 3.53 0.53 4.58
N LEU A 226 4.47 1.45 4.76
CA LEU A 226 4.24 2.69 5.50
C LEU A 226 3.16 3.57 4.85
N LEU A 227 3.19 3.73 3.52
CA LEU A 227 2.22 4.55 2.78
C LEU A 227 0.82 3.91 2.74
N THR A 228 0.72 2.59 2.60
CA THR A 228 -0.57 1.89 2.72
C THR A 228 -1.10 2.00 4.15
N ALA A 229 -0.25 1.93 5.17
CA ALA A 229 -0.66 2.16 6.56
C ALA A 229 -1.17 3.59 6.80
N VAL A 230 -0.53 4.61 6.24
CA VAL A 230 -1.03 6.00 6.25
C VAL A 230 -2.44 6.07 5.66
N ALA A 231 -2.65 5.40 4.53
CA ALA A 231 -3.94 5.32 3.88
C ALA A 231 -4.99 4.54 4.70
N LEU A 232 -4.60 3.56 5.52
CA LEU A 232 -5.50 2.83 6.43
C LEU A 232 -6.05 3.69 7.57
N VAL A 233 -5.32 4.73 8.00
CA VAL A 233 -5.78 5.65 9.06
C VAL A 233 -6.84 6.62 8.55
N LEU A 234 -6.81 6.97 7.26
CA LEU A 234 -7.76 7.90 6.66
C LEU A 234 -9.16 7.32 6.61
N GLU A 235 -10.14 8.06 7.11
CA GLU A 235 -11.54 7.63 7.14
C GLU A 235 -12.21 7.70 5.77
N PRO A 236 -13.26 6.87 5.53
CA PRO A 236 -14.08 6.98 4.33
C PRO A 236 -14.64 8.40 4.17
N LEU A 237 -14.63 8.90 2.95
CA LEU A 237 -15.03 10.28 2.66
C LEU A 237 -16.48 10.33 2.16
N ASP A 238 -17.40 10.69 3.04
CA ASP A 238 -18.80 10.92 2.68
C ASP A 238 -19.02 12.34 2.11
N ARG A 239 -20.25 12.63 1.69
CA ARG A 239 -20.59 13.92 1.06
C ARG A 239 -20.25 15.10 1.98
N GLY A 240 -19.35 15.96 1.51
CA GLY A 240 -18.94 17.19 2.20
C GLY A 240 -17.72 17.04 3.10
N GLN A 241 -17.13 15.85 3.22
CA GLN A 241 -15.85 15.65 3.88
C GLN A 241 -14.72 15.74 2.87
N GLU A 242 -13.59 16.34 3.27
CA GLU A 242 -12.36 16.37 2.51
C GLU A 242 -11.28 15.60 3.27
N GLY A 243 -10.65 14.66 2.58
CA GLY A 243 -9.53 13.88 3.08
C GLY A 243 -8.20 14.40 2.53
N ARG A 244 -7.19 14.41 3.38
CA ARG A 244 -5.83 14.80 3.00
C ARG A 244 -4.80 13.85 3.60
N LEU A 245 -3.93 13.35 2.74
CA LEU A 245 -2.69 12.70 3.14
C LEU A 245 -1.56 13.69 2.90
N THR A 246 -0.84 14.08 3.95
CA THR A 246 0.33 14.98 3.87
C THR A 246 1.61 14.16 3.97
N ILE A 247 2.41 14.16 2.91
CA ILE A 247 3.65 13.39 2.79
C ILE A 247 4.83 14.36 2.79
N GLY A 248 5.57 14.36 3.89
CA GLY A 248 6.85 15.06 3.99
C GLY A 248 7.94 14.28 3.26
N VAL A 249 8.40 14.78 2.12
CA VAL A 249 9.45 14.19 1.29
C VAL A 249 10.75 14.94 1.54
N THR A 250 11.79 14.27 2.05
CA THR A 250 13.04 14.95 2.44
C THR A 250 13.67 15.72 1.28
N GLY A 251 13.96 17.01 1.48
CA GLY A 251 14.76 17.84 0.58
C GLY A 251 16.27 17.67 0.85
N ASP A 252 17.07 18.38 0.05
CA ASP A 252 18.54 18.22 0.03
C ASP A 252 19.21 18.40 1.40
N ALA A 253 18.65 19.28 2.24
CA ALA A 253 19.16 19.55 3.59
C ALA A 253 19.24 18.30 4.49
N LEU A 254 18.34 17.34 4.30
CA LEU A 254 18.28 16.10 5.09
C LEU A 254 18.96 14.91 4.41
N LEU A 255 19.57 15.12 3.24
CA LEU A 255 20.16 14.07 2.40
C LEU A 255 21.70 14.07 2.40
N VAL A 256 22.32 15.08 3.02
CA VAL A 256 23.78 15.33 2.97
C VAL A 256 24.66 14.15 3.39
N ASN A 257 24.16 13.22 4.22
CA ASN A 257 24.91 12.07 4.74
C ASN A 257 24.52 10.73 4.11
N LYS A 258 23.70 10.73 3.04
CA LYS A 258 23.27 9.48 2.40
C LYS A 258 24.42 8.86 1.60
N LYS A 259 24.66 7.57 1.80
CA LYS A 259 25.64 6.79 1.02
C LYS A 259 25.19 6.68 -0.44
N TYR A 260 26.13 6.70 -1.40
CA TYR A 260 25.84 6.63 -2.85
C TYR A 260 24.87 7.74 -3.30
N ALA A 261 25.11 8.98 -2.84
CA ALA A 261 24.23 10.12 -3.07
C ALA A 261 24.02 10.43 -4.56
N GLU A 262 24.97 10.08 -5.42
CA GLU A 262 24.89 10.23 -6.86
C GLU A 262 23.83 9.34 -7.53
N PHE A 263 23.32 8.32 -6.82
CA PHE A 263 22.22 7.45 -7.26
C PHE A 263 20.90 7.75 -6.55
N LEU A 264 20.83 8.84 -5.78
CA LEU A 264 19.61 9.26 -5.11
C LEU A 264 18.64 9.88 -6.12
N GLU A 265 17.36 9.52 -6.01
CA GLU A 265 16.31 10.12 -6.85
C GLU A 265 16.09 11.59 -6.48
N SER A 266 15.91 12.42 -7.51
CA SER A 266 15.54 13.82 -7.32
C SER A 266 14.25 13.93 -6.49
N TRP A 267 14.07 15.07 -5.81
CA TRP A 267 12.81 15.31 -5.09
C TRP A 267 11.58 15.12 -5.99
N GLU A 268 11.69 15.51 -7.26
CA GLU A 268 10.63 15.37 -8.26
C GLU A 268 10.26 13.91 -8.51
N GLU A 269 11.26 13.04 -8.75
CA GLU A 269 11.02 11.61 -8.95
C GLU A 269 10.40 10.94 -7.70
N ARG A 270 10.84 11.33 -6.51
CA ARG A 270 10.39 10.74 -5.24
C ARG A 270 8.94 11.07 -4.91
N TRP A 271 8.52 12.33 -5.07
CA TRP A 271 7.10 12.65 -4.84
C TRP A 271 6.22 12.05 -5.94
N GLN A 272 6.68 12.03 -7.20
CA GLN A 272 5.91 11.46 -8.32
C GLN A 272 5.70 9.96 -8.15
N SER A 273 6.73 9.20 -7.76
CA SER A 273 6.60 7.76 -7.50
C SER A 273 5.70 7.47 -6.30
N THR A 274 5.80 8.28 -5.24
CA THR A 274 4.92 8.19 -4.07
C THR A 274 3.47 8.52 -4.43
N ALA A 275 3.22 9.56 -5.22
CA ALA A 275 1.90 9.92 -5.72
C ALA A 275 1.31 8.81 -6.58
N ALA A 276 2.09 8.25 -7.52
CA ALA A 276 1.65 7.16 -8.37
C ALA A 276 1.25 5.93 -7.55
N PHE A 277 2.02 5.57 -6.53
CA PHE A 277 1.70 4.47 -5.63
C PHE A 277 0.42 4.73 -4.80
N LEU A 278 0.30 5.91 -4.18
CA LEU A 278 -0.90 6.29 -3.42
C LEU A 278 -2.14 6.29 -4.31
N THR A 279 -2.08 6.87 -5.51
CA THR A 279 -3.17 6.78 -6.49
C THR A 279 -3.51 5.32 -6.80
N ALA A 280 -2.50 4.47 -6.99
CA ALA A 280 -2.69 3.06 -7.31
C ALA A 280 -3.30 2.21 -6.17
N ILE A 281 -3.30 2.68 -4.92
CA ILE A 281 -3.95 1.98 -3.80
C ILE A 281 -5.18 2.72 -3.27
N MET A 282 -5.47 3.94 -3.74
CA MET A 282 -6.58 4.76 -3.27
C MET A 282 -7.68 4.95 -4.31
N ASP A 283 -7.34 5.01 -5.59
CA ASP A 283 -8.32 5.28 -6.64
C ASP A 283 -8.75 3.99 -7.35
N PHE A 284 -9.99 3.60 -7.08
CA PHE A 284 -10.69 2.48 -7.73
C PHE A 284 -11.93 2.96 -8.47
N SER A 285 -11.97 4.24 -8.88
CA SER A 285 -13.04 4.76 -9.72
C SER A 285 -12.96 4.16 -11.14
N PRO A 286 -14.09 3.75 -11.75
CA PRO A 286 -14.11 3.21 -13.11
C PRO A 286 -13.70 4.25 -14.16
N GLU A 287 -13.90 5.54 -13.88
CA GLU A 287 -13.54 6.63 -14.78
C GLU A 287 -12.08 7.03 -14.57
N LYS A 288 -11.24 6.82 -15.59
CA LYS A 288 -9.86 7.32 -15.59
C LYS A 288 -9.84 8.83 -15.81
N LYS A 289 -9.86 9.60 -14.72
CA LYS A 289 -9.57 11.04 -14.75
C LYS A 289 -8.09 11.27 -14.50
N SER A 290 -7.49 12.16 -15.27
CA SER A 290 -6.13 12.60 -14.97
C SER A 290 -6.14 13.35 -13.64
N PRO A 291 -5.20 13.07 -12.73
CA PRO A 291 -5.13 13.79 -11.46
C PRO A 291 -4.88 15.27 -11.72
N GLN A 292 -5.53 16.14 -10.94
CA GLN A 292 -5.22 17.55 -10.94
C GLN A 292 -3.98 17.78 -10.07
N ILE A 293 -2.97 18.41 -10.64
CA ILE A 293 -1.71 18.69 -9.95
C ILE A 293 -1.58 20.20 -9.79
N GLU A 294 -1.59 20.64 -8.55
CA GLU A 294 -1.37 22.03 -8.16
C GLU A 294 0.02 22.15 -7.53
N ARG A 295 0.75 23.22 -7.87
CA ARG A 295 2.06 23.50 -7.28
C ARG A 295 2.00 24.84 -6.57
N ALA A 296 2.50 24.87 -5.34
CA ALA A 296 2.66 26.08 -4.57
C ALA A 296 4.12 26.22 -4.12
N PHE A 297 4.60 27.45 -4.10
CA PHE A 297 5.89 27.80 -3.55
C PHE A 297 5.72 28.97 -2.58
N THR A 298 5.98 28.73 -1.29
CA THR A 298 5.97 29.75 -0.25
C THR A 298 7.41 30.00 0.23
N PRO A 299 7.84 31.26 0.44
CA PRO A 299 9.14 31.53 1.03
C PRO A 299 9.23 30.98 2.46
N GLY A 300 10.25 30.18 2.76
CA GLY A 300 10.47 29.60 4.09
C GLY A 300 10.81 28.10 4.06
N PRO A 301 11.05 27.48 5.22
CA PRO A 301 11.16 26.03 5.31
C PRO A 301 9.84 25.39 4.85
N ASN A 302 9.93 24.23 4.20
CA ASN A 302 8.75 23.49 3.72
C ASN A 302 7.93 24.24 2.65
N GLY A 303 8.59 25.16 1.94
CA GLY A 303 7.95 26.06 0.99
C GLY A 303 7.50 25.43 -0.32
N LYS A 304 8.08 24.30 -0.71
CA LYS A 304 7.75 23.60 -1.96
C LYS A 304 6.67 22.56 -1.69
N ILE A 305 5.48 22.82 -2.24
CA ILE A 305 4.30 21.99 -2.05
C ILE A 305 3.75 21.56 -3.41
N VAL A 306 3.43 20.29 -3.54
CA VAL A 306 2.68 19.74 -4.69
C VAL A 306 1.45 19.04 -4.15
N VAL A 307 0.28 19.46 -4.61
CA VAL A 307 -1.01 18.83 -4.27
C VAL A 307 -1.49 18.04 -5.47
N VAL A 308 -1.69 16.73 -5.28
CA VAL A 308 -2.26 15.82 -6.26
C VAL A 308 -3.69 15.48 -5.83
N ARG A 309 -4.67 15.93 -6.59
CA ARG A 309 -6.08 15.58 -6.40
C ARG A 309 -6.45 14.50 -7.41
N THR A 310 -6.56 13.27 -6.93
CA THR A 310 -7.09 12.16 -7.74
C THR A 310 -8.60 12.25 -7.88
N GLN A 311 -9.27 12.79 -6.86
CA GLN A 311 -10.71 12.98 -6.80
C GLN A 311 -11.06 14.31 -6.08
N PRO A 312 -12.29 14.84 -6.22
CA PRO A 312 -12.64 16.16 -5.68
C PRO A 312 -12.43 16.31 -4.17
N ASN A 313 -12.65 15.24 -3.41
CA ASN A 313 -12.61 15.24 -1.95
C ASN A 313 -11.35 14.57 -1.36
N LEU A 314 -10.41 14.08 -2.17
CA LEU A 314 -9.17 13.44 -1.69
C LEU A 314 -7.93 14.10 -2.29
N ALA A 315 -7.06 14.61 -1.43
CA ALA A 315 -5.79 15.24 -1.81
C ALA A 315 -4.58 14.52 -1.21
N PHE A 316 -3.55 14.34 -2.03
CA PHE A 316 -2.20 13.97 -1.57
C PHE A 316 -1.33 15.22 -1.65
N GLU A 317 -0.88 15.70 -0.50
CA GLU A 317 -0.04 16.88 -0.38
C GLU A 317 1.41 16.48 -0.12
N PHE A 318 2.29 16.76 -1.06
CA PHE A 318 3.72 16.49 -0.95
C PHE A 318 4.44 17.76 -0.55
N VAL A 319 5.10 17.72 0.59
CA VAL A 319 5.83 18.85 1.16
C VAL A 319 7.32 18.52 1.16
N GLU A 320 8.14 19.37 0.57
CA GLU A 320 9.60 19.22 0.69
C GLU A 320 10.03 19.54 2.12
N ILE A 321 10.49 18.54 2.88
CA ILE A 321 10.91 18.77 4.27
C ILE A 321 12.40 19.05 4.38
N SER A 322 12.75 20.17 5.02
CA SER A 322 14.14 20.59 5.25
C SER A 322 14.64 20.34 6.67
N ASP A 323 13.76 19.93 7.56
CA ASP A 323 14.03 19.66 8.97
C ASP A 323 13.26 18.40 9.44
N PRO A 324 13.63 17.79 10.59
CA PRO A 324 13.00 16.55 11.07
C PRO A 324 11.50 16.65 11.41
N PHE A 325 10.95 17.85 11.61
CA PHE A 325 9.55 18.05 11.96
C PHE A 325 8.68 18.34 10.73
N GLY A 326 9.21 19.05 9.73
CA GLY A 326 8.49 19.32 8.50
C GLY A 326 7.15 20.05 8.74
N PRO A 327 6.05 19.66 8.07
CA PRO A 327 4.77 20.36 8.20
C PRO A 327 4.14 20.22 9.59
N THR A 328 4.56 19.27 10.42
CA THR A 328 3.87 18.93 11.68
C THR A 328 3.96 20.02 12.75
N ILE A 329 4.87 20.99 12.59
CA ILE A 329 5.04 22.15 13.48
C ILE A 329 4.82 23.49 12.79
N THR A 330 4.42 23.47 11.51
CA THR A 330 4.05 24.64 10.71
C THR A 330 2.57 24.62 10.31
N GLU A 331 1.91 23.46 10.36
CA GLU A 331 0.48 23.28 10.15
C GLU A 331 -0.21 22.78 11.42
N GLU A 332 -1.12 23.59 11.96
CA GLU A 332 -1.85 23.26 13.19
C GLU A 332 -2.93 22.19 12.94
N ASN A 333 -3.60 22.27 11.79
CA ASN A 333 -4.78 21.47 11.42
C ASN A 333 -4.44 20.06 10.89
N LEU A 334 -3.65 19.32 11.66
CA LEU A 334 -3.30 17.91 11.40
C LEU A 334 -3.93 17.01 12.47
N GLY A 335 -4.43 15.84 12.07
CA GLY A 335 -5.18 14.94 12.97
C GLY A 335 -4.33 13.78 13.52
N ALA A 336 -3.56 13.14 12.64
CA ALA A 336 -2.79 11.94 12.97
C ALA A 336 -1.44 11.93 12.26
N ILE A 337 -0.44 11.31 12.88
CA ILE A 337 0.87 10.99 12.30
C ILE A 337 1.05 9.48 12.29
N VAL A 338 1.53 8.95 11.16
CA VAL A 338 1.95 7.55 11.08
C VAL A 338 3.48 7.48 11.11
N VAL A 339 3.99 6.59 11.95
CA VAL A 339 5.42 6.31 12.13
C VAL A 339 5.67 4.82 12.04
N SER A 340 6.86 4.41 11.60
CA SER A 340 7.31 3.03 11.78
C SER A 340 7.81 2.79 13.21
N LYS A 341 7.90 1.53 13.64
CA LYS A 341 8.58 1.17 14.90
C LYS A 341 9.99 1.74 15.04
N GLU A 342 10.70 1.93 13.92
CA GLU A 342 12.02 2.58 13.89
C GLU A 342 11.96 4.09 14.19
N THR A 343 10.85 4.74 13.85
CA THR A 343 10.68 6.20 13.94
C THR A 343 9.68 6.62 15.02
N HIS A 344 9.30 5.71 15.92
CA HIS A 344 8.40 5.97 17.05
C HIS A 344 8.80 7.21 17.87
N SER A 345 10.10 7.35 18.17
CA SER A 345 10.64 8.50 18.90
C SER A 345 10.43 9.84 18.17
N GLY A 346 10.38 9.83 16.84
CA GLY A 346 10.08 11.01 16.02
C GLY A 346 8.65 11.50 16.25
N GLY A 347 7.67 10.59 16.36
CA GLY A 347 6.28 10.94 16.67
C GLY A 347 6.14 11.59 18.05
N ALA A 348 6.88 11.09 19.05
CA ALA A 348 6.92 11.70 20.38
C ALA A 348 7.53 13.12 20.33
N ALA A 349 8.66 13.29 19.67
CA ALA A 349 9.32 14.59 19.52
C ALA A 349 8.43 15.62 18.80
N VAL A 350 7.69 15.20 17.76
CA VAL A 350 6.69 16.06 17.09
C VAL A 350 5.64 16.56 18.08
N ASN A 351 5.09 15.68 18.91
CA ASN A 351 4.07 16.06 19.89
C ASN A 351 4.61 16.98 20.99
N GLU A 352 5.86 16.79 21.43
CA GLU A 352 6.51 17.73 22.36
C GLU A 352 6.61 19.14 21.77
N GLU A 353 7.01 19.28 20.51
CA GLU A 353 7.08 20.59 19.83
C GLU A 353 5.70 21.22 19.61
N ARG A 354 4.69 20.41 19.29
CA ARG A 354 3.30 20.88 19.16
C ARG A 354 2.77 21.42 20.48
N VAL A 355 3.03 20.72 21.60
CA VAL A 355 2.63 21.18 22.94
C VAL A 355 3.32 22.49 23.31
N LYS A 356 4.61 22.66 22.99
CA LYS A 356 5.35 23.94 23.21
C LYS A 356 4.71 25.11 22.46
N LYS A 357 4.08 24.86 21.32
CA LYS A 357 3.33 25.85 20.52
C LYS A 357 1.89 26.08 20.98
N GLY A 358 1.41 25.32 21.97
CA GLY A 358 0.02 25.35 22.42
C GLY A 358 -0.95 24.61 21.48
N TRP A 359 -0.44 23.79 20.56
CA TRP A 359 -1.24 23.01 19.62
C TRP A 359 -1.64 21.65 20.19
N LYS A 360 -2.71 21.08 19.65
CA LYS A 360 -3.14 19.71 19.99
C LYS A 360 -2.13 18.69 19.47
N SER A 361 -1.78 17.71 20.29
CA SER A 361 -0.99 16.54 19.88
C SER A 361 -1.69 15.76 18.76
N LEU A 362 -0.89 15.22 17.85
CA LEU A 362 -1.33 14.28 16.83
C LEU A 362 -1.56 12.91 17.46
N ALA A 363 -2.59 12.20 17.00
CA ALA A 363 -2.70 10.77 17.25
C ALA A 363 -1.55 10.05 16.54
N VAL A 364 -0.80 9.22 17.26
CA VAL A 364 0.36 8.49 16.71
C VAL A 364 -0.08 7.07 16.38
N PHE A 365 0.07 6.68 15.12
CA PHE A 365 -0.17 5.32 14.65
C PHE A 365 1.15 4.68 14.26
N GLU A 366 1.47 3.55 14.89
CA GLU A 366 2.74 2.86 14.72
C GLU A 366 2.59 1.65 13.80
N VAL A 367 3.51 1.53 12.84
CA VAL A 367 3.54 0.45 11.85
C VAL A 367 4.72 -0.47 12.14
N ASP A 368 4.47 -1.77 12.10
CA ASP A 368 5.50 -2.80 12.19
C ASP A 368 6.56 -2.62 11.08
N VAL A 369 7.76 -3.16 11.32
CA VAL A 369 8.85 -3.14 10.34
C VAL A 369 9.03 -4.51 9.73
N LEU A 370 9.45 -4.54 8.46
CA LEU A 370 9.72 -5.78 7.75
C LEU A 370 10.95 -6.46 8.35
N GLN A 371 10.75 -7.64 8.97
CA GLN A 371 11.83 -8.39 9.59
C GLN A 371 12.24 -9.59 8.72
N SER A 372 13.54 -9.73 8.49
CA SER A 372 14.12 -10.82 7.70
C SER A 372 14.07 -12.17 8.43
N GLY A 373 14.21 -12.19 9.75
CA GLY A 373 14.40 -13.41 10.54
C GLY A 373 13.18 -14.33 10.71
N GLU A 374 11.95 -13.83 10.52
CA GLU A 374 10.73 -14.63 10.73
C GLU A 374 10.38 -15.51 9.52
N ALA A 375 10.85 -15.13 8.33
CA ALA A 375 10.46 -15.76 7.07
C ALA A 375 11.58 -16.57 6.40
N ALA A 376 12.85 -16.30 6.72
CA ALA A 376 13.97 -16.51 5.81
C ALA A 376 15.13 -17.34 6.42
N THR A 377 15.86 -18.13 5.62
CA THR A 377 17.16 -18.71 6.00
C THR A 377 18.29 -17.66 5.88
N VAL A 378 19.52 -17.94 6.37
CA VAL A 378 20.62 -16.94 6.38
C VAL A 378 20.91 -16.34 4.99
N THR A 379 20.86 -17.14 3.92
CA THR A 379 21.03 -16.64 2.54
C THR A 379 19.82 -15.83 2.04
N ASP A 380 18.62 -16.18 2.51
CA ASP A 380 17.41 -15.42 2.20
C ASP A 380 17.40 -14.07 2.93
N VAL A 381 18.05 -13.96 4.10
CA VAL A 381 18.14 -12.70 4.88
C VAL A 381 18.87 -11.62 4.10
N GLU A 382 20.05 -11.91 3.53
CA GLU A 382 20.78 -10.94 2.71
C GLU A 382 19.99 -10.54 1.45
N GLY A 383 19.36 -11.52 0.79
CA GLY A 383 18.47 -11.27 -0.35
C GLY A 383 17.26 -10.40 0.02
N PHE A 384 16.69 -10.61 1.20
CA PHE A 384 15.57 -9.84 1.72
C PHE A 384 15.96 -8.40 2.03
N GLU A 385 17.04 -8.18 2.79
CA GLU A 385 17.54 -6.83 3.11
C GLU A 385 17.81 -6.02 1.84
N SER A 386 18.37 -6.66 0.81
CA SER A 386 18.65 -6.01 -0.47
C SER A 386 17.40 -5.48 -1.20
N LYS A 387 16.22 -6.03 -0.90
CA LYS A 387 14.92 -5.68 -1.52
C LYS A 387 14.15 -4.62 -0.74
N ILE A 388 14.47 -4.42 0.54
CA ILE A 388 13.71 -3.54 1.44
C ILE A 388 14.49 -2.28 1.88
N SER A 389 15.67 -2.06 1.32
CA SER A 389 16.60 -0.98 1.71
C SER A 389 16.99 -0.12 0.51
N SER A 390 16.60 1.16 0.50
CA SER A 390 17.04 2.10 -0.54
C SER A 390 18.56 2.25 -0.61
N THR A 391 19.27 2.05 0.51
CA THR A 391 20.74 2.12 0.53
C THR A 391 21.35 0.99 -0.30
N ASP A 392 20.74 -0.19 -0.29
CA ASP A 392 21.21 -1.33 -1.08
C ASP A 392 20.78 -1.23 -2.55
N VAL A 393 19.63 -0.62 -2.83
CA VAL A 393 19.25 -0.24 -4.20
C VAL A 393 20.32 0.71 -4.80
N ARG A 394 20.68 1.78 -4.08
CA ARG A 394 21.72 2.71 -4.53
C ARG A 394 23.08 2.02 -4.68
N ARG A 395 23.45 1.13 -3.74
CA ARG A 395 24.69 0.33 -3.83
C ARG A 395 24.75 -0.51 -5.11
N ARG A 396 23.65 -1.21 -5.45
CA ARG A 396 23.54 -2.03 -6.67
C ARG A 396 23.67 -1.18 -7.93
N ARG A 397 22.96 -0.05 -8.01
CA ARG A 397 23.07 0.90 -9.13
C ARG A 397 24.51 1.43 -9.29
N ALA A 398 25.17 1.74 -8.18
CA ALA A 398 26.57 2.17 -8.17
C ALA A 398 27.54 1.11 -8.67
N HIS A 399 27.28 -0.17 -8.39
CA HIS A 399 28.08 -1.26 -8.93
C HIS A 399 27.86 -1.45 -10.43
N LEU A 400 26.60 -1.41 -10.89
CA LEU A 400 26.25 -1.58 -12.31
C LEU A 400 26.81 -0.44 -13.18
N ALA A 401 26.88 0.79 -12.67
CA ALA A 401 27.43 1.93 -13.41
C ALA A 401 28.96 1.93 -13.54
N LYS A 402 29.67 1.04 -12.82
CA LYS A 402 31.13 0.90 -12.86
C LYS A 402 31.61 -0.23 -13.78
N VAL A 403 30.68 -1.05 -14.28
CA VAL A 403 30.90 -2.12 -15.27
C VAL A 403 30.53 -1.58 -16.63
#